data_AF-A0A031JVE6-F1
#
_entry.id   AF-A0A031JVE6-F1
#
_cell.length_a   1.000
_cell.length_b   1.000
_cell.length_c   1.000
_cell.angle_alpha   90.00
_cell.angle_beta   90.00
_cell.angle_gamma   90.00
#
_symmetry.space_group_name_H-M   'P 1'
#
loop_
_entity.id
_entity.type
_entity.pdbx_description
1 polymer ?
#
loop_
_entity_poly.entity_id
_entity_poly.type
_entity_poly.pdbx_seq_one_letter_code
_entity_poly.pdbx_strand_id
1 'polypeptide(L)'
;MNKPMTLNVRIGGALGDFVAANVGEHGSYENVSEYVRDLIRRDKARLEAEQFQRLEAELHRAFAAPESSYSSLDAEAVIARNRPS
;
A
#
# COMPACT_ATOMS: atom_id res chain seq x y z
N MET A 1 5.97 -18.32 -12.17
CA MET A 1 4.51 -18.20 -12.44
C MET A 1 3.81 -17.98 -11.11
N ASN A 2 3.02 -16.91 -10.98
CA ASN A 2 2.24 -16.68 -9.76
C ASN A 2 1.03 -17.62 -9.78
N LYS A 3 0.90 -18.48 -8.76
CA LYS A 3 -0.17 -19.49 -8.71
C LYS A 3 -1.49 -18.80 -8.35
N PRO A 4 -2.60 -19.05 -9.07
CA PRO A 4 -3.91 -18.52 -8.69
C PRO A 4 -4.29 -19.03 -7.30
N MET A 5 -4.74 -18.12 -6.43
CA MET A 5 -5.25 -18.42 -5.10
C MET A 5 -6.79 -18.41 -5.14
N THR A 6 -7.41 -19.46 -4.61
CA THR A 6 -8.87 -19.48 -4.41
C THR A 6 -9.18 -18.95 -3.01
N LEU A 7 -10.08 -17.97 -2.93
CA LEU A 7 -10.55 -17.39 -1.68
C LEU A 7 -12.05 -17.66 -1.54
N ASN A 8 -12.47 -18.26 -0.42
CA ASN A 8 -13.88 -18.43 -0.08
C ASN A 8 -14.24 -17.42 1.02
N VAL A 9 -15.25 -16.58 0.76
CA VAL A 9 -15.67 -15.54 1.69
C VAL A 9 -17.16 -15.69 1.98
N ARG A 10 -17.53 -15.71 3.26
CA ARG A 10 -18.93 -15.64 3.67
C ARG A 10 -19.28 -14.18 3.97
N ILE A 11 -20.22 -13.64 3.21
CA ILE A 11 -20.75 -12.28 3.41
C ILE A 11 -22.22 -12.43 3.84
N GLY A 12 -22.60 -11.78 4.93
CA GLY A 12 -23.95 -11.84 5.47
C GLY A 12 -24.47 -10.49 5.94
N GLY A 13 -25.77 -10.41 6.22
CA GLY A 13 -26.45 -9.20 6.64
C GLY A 13 -26.32 -8.07 5.61
N ALA A 14 -26.24 -6.83 6.10
CA ALA A 14 -26.20 -5.63 5.26
C ALA A 14 -25.08 -5.61 4.21
N LEU A 15 -23.93 -6.25 4.47
CA LEU A 15 -22.85 -6.37 3.48
C LEU A 15 -23.24 -7.29 2.32
N GLY A 16 -24.00 -8.34 2.59
CA GLY A 16 -24.52 -9.24 1.57
C GLY A 16 -25.51 -8.52 0.66
N ASP A 17 -26.44 -7.77 1.26
CA ASP A 17 -27.42 -6.95 0.53
C ASP A 17 -26.73 -5.90 -0.35
N PHE A 18 -25.68 -5.26 0.18
CA PHE A 18 -24.89 -4.29 -0.56
C PHE A 18 -24.18 -4.93 -1.76
N VAL A 19 -23.54 -6.10 -1.58
CA VAL A 19 -22.91 -6.84 -2.68
C VAL A 19 -23.95 -7.24 -3.73
N ALA A 20 -25.11 -7.75 -3.30
CA ALA A 20 -26.19 -8.15 -4.20
C ALA A 20 -26.73 -6.98 -5.03
N ALA A 21 -26.81 -5.77 -4.46
CA ALA A 21 -27.22 -4.58 -5.20
C ALA A 21 -26.19 -4.07 -6.22
N ASN A 22 -24.92 -4.48 -6.09
CA ASN A 22 -23.83 -4.04 -6.95
C ASN A 22 -23.42 -5.09 -8.00
N VAL A 23 -23.97 -6.31 -7.95
CA VAL A 23 -23.58 -7.45 -8.78
C VAL A 23 -24.77 -8.00 -9.56
N GLY A 24 -24.59 -8.30 -10.84
CA GLY A 24 -25.62 -8.87 -11.72
C GLY A 24 -25.99 -7.94 -12.88
N GLU A 25 -27.10 -8.23 -13.57
CA GLU A 25 -27.50 -7.54 -14.81
C GLU A 25 -27.65 -6.02 -14.68
N HIS A 26 -28.05 -5.56 -13.48
CA HIS A 26 -28.19 -4.13 -13.17
C HIS A 26 -27.10 -3.60 -12.22
N GLY A 27 -26.15 -4.46 -11.84
CA GLY A 27 -25.03 -4.12 -10.98
C GLY A 27 -23.87 -3.51 -11.76
N SER A 28 -22.94 -2.87 -11.05
CA SER A 28 -21.69 -2.37 -11.65
C SER A 28 -20.69 -3.48 -11.95
N TYR A 29 -20.94 -4.70 -11.49
CA TYR A 29 -20.06 -5.86 -11.62
C TYR A 29 -20.86 -7.08 -12.09
N GLU A 30 -20.25 -7.93 -12.90
CA GLU A 30 -20.91 -9.13 -13.44
C GLU A 30 -21.06 -10.21 -12.36
N ASN A 31 -20.07 -10.35 -11.48
CA ASN A 31 -20.06 -11.35 -10.42
C ASN A 31 -19.30 -10.89 -9.17
N VAL A 32 -19.55 -11.58 -8.05
CA VAL A 32 -18.93 -11.27 -6.75
C VAL A 32 -17.41 -11.38 -6.81
N SER A 33 -16.87 -12.36 -7.54
CA SER A 33 -15.42 -12.55 -7.66
C SER A 33 -14.74 -11.39 -8.38
N GLU A 34 -15.40 -10.76 -9.35
CA GLU A 34 -14.94 -9.53 -9.99
C GLU A 34 -14.93 -8.37 -9.00
N TYR A 35 -16.03 -8.20 -8.28
CA TYR A 35 -16.15 -7.12 -7.31
C TYR A 35 -15.07 -7.23 -6.21
N VAL A 36 -14.87 -8.42 -5.66
CA VAL A 36 -13.81 -8.66 -4.65
C VAL A 36 -12.41 -8.41 -5.22
N ARG A 37 -12.13 -8.83 -6.45
CA ARG A 37 -10.85 -8.54 -7.11
C ARG A 37 -10.62 -7.04 -7.26
N ASP A 38 -11.66 -6.30 -7.62
CA ASP A 38 -11.57 -4.85 -7.73
C ASP A 38 -11.34 -4.16 -6.38
N LEU A 39 -12.04 -4.59 -5.33
CA LEU A 39 -11.81 -4.10 -3.97
C LEU A 39 -10.37 -4.34 -3.49
N ILE A 40 -9.81 -5.53 -3.75
CA ILE A 40 -8.42 -5.86 -3.41
C ILE A 40 -7.44 -4.98 -4.19
N ARG A 41 -7.70 -4.70 -5.48
CA ARG A 41 -6.85 -3.79 -6.26
C ARG A 41 -6.88 -2.37 -5.70
N ARG A 42 -8.05 -1.86 -5.34
CA ARG A 42 -8.21 -0.53 -4.74
C ARG A 42 -7.54 -0.44 -3.38
N ASP A 43 -7.67 -1.47 -2.56
CA ASP A 43 -6.99 -1.55 -1.26
C ASP A 43 -5.47 -1.55 -1.42
N LYS A 44 -4.93 -2.40 -2.30
CA LYS A 44 -3.51 -2.41 -2.63
C LYS A 44 -3.02 -1.04 -3.11
N ALA A 45 -3.72 -0.43 -4.07
CA ALA A 45 -3.33 0.86 -4.63
C ALA A 45 -3.32 1.97 -3.56
N ARG A 46 -4.32 1.97 -2.67
CA ARG A 46 -4.38 2.89 -1.53
C ARG A 46 -3.18 2.71 -0.61
N LEU A 47 -2.87 1.47 -0.21
CA LEU A 47 -1.74 1.20 0.68
C LEU A 47 -0.40 1.59 0.06
N GLU A 48 -0.22 1.36 -1.24
CA GLU A 48 0.98 1.78 -1.96
C GLU A 48 1.10 3.30 -2.05
N ALA A 49 0.01 4.00 -2.34
CA ALA A 49 -0.02 5.46 -2.38
C ALA A 49 0.29 6.07 -0.99
N GLU A 50 -0.29 5.53 0.08
CA GLU A 50 -0.02 5.98 1.45
C GLU A 50 1.44 5.74 1.86
N GLN A 51 2.05 4.62 1.46
CA GLN A 51 3.47 4.36 1.70
C GLN A 51 4.34 5.35 0.93
N PHE A 52 4.04 5.59 -0.34
CA PHE A 52 4.77 6.52 -1.17
C PHE A 52 4.70 7.96 -0.61
N GLN A 53 3.50 8.45 -0.31
CA GLN A 53 3.28 9.80 0.23
C GLN A 53 3.99 10.01 1.57
N ARG A 54 4.03 8.98 2.43
CA ARG A 54 4.78 9.06 3.69
C ARG A 54 6.27 9.23 3.46
N LEU A 55 6.86 8.44 2.57
CA LEU A 55 8.28 8.54 2.23
C LEU A 55 8.60 9.88 1.57
N GLU A 56 7.77 10.33 0.64
CA GLU A 56 7.93 11.64 -0.01
C GLU A 56 7.92 12.78 1.01
N ALA A 57 6.96 12.78 1.94
CA ALA A 57 6.85 13.81 2.97
C ALA A 57 8.06 13.79 3.94
N GLU A 58 8.56 12.60 4.28
CA GLU A 58 9.76 12.44 5.12
C GLU A 58 11.00 13.01 4.42
N LEU A 59 11.23 12.62 3.17
CA LEU A 59 12.37 13.08 2.38
C LEU A 59 12.28 14.59 2.13
N HIS A 60 11.12 15.10 1.73
CA HIS A 60 10.92 16.53 1.51
C HIS A 60 11.24 17.34 2.78
N ARG A 61 10.82 16.85 3.95
CA ARG A 61 11.17 17.47 5.23
C ARG A 61 12.68 17.44 5.50
N ALA A 62 13.33 16.31 5.26
CA ALA A 62 14.78 16.16 5.47
C ALA A 62 15.59 17.06 4.53
N PHE A 63 15.20 17.18 3.27
CA PHE A 63 15.89 18.00 2.26
C PHE A 63 15.56 19.49 2.32
N ALA A 64 14.48 19.89 3.00
CA ALA A 64 14.19 21.30 3.24
C ALA A 64 15.12 21.95 4.29
N ALA A 65 16.00 21.17 4.93
CA ALA A 65 16.99 21.69 5.86
C ALA A 65 18.03 22.56 5.11
N PRO A 66 18.50 23.67 5.72
CA PRO A 66 19.50 24.52 5.09
C PRO A 66 20.81 23.77 4.87
N GLU A 67 21.54 24.09 3.81
CA GLU A 67 22.82 23.43 3.48
C GLU A 67 23.83 23.49 4.64
N SER A 68 23.80 24.57 5.43
CA SER A 68 24.63 24.73 6.63
C SER A 68 24.36 23.72 7.75
N SER A 69 23.24 22.99 7.69
CA SER A 69 22.92 21.91 8.64
C SER A 69 23.52 20.56 8.25
N TYR A 70 24.02 20.43 7.01
CA TYR A 70 24.70 19.23 6.55
C TYR A 70 26.15 19.22 7.01
N SER A 71 26.63 18.04 7.40
CA SER A 71 28.03 17.80 7.75
C SER A 71 28.66 16.84 6.76
N SER A 72 29.91 17.09 6.37
CA SER A 72 30.69 16.12 5.59
C SER A 72 30.77 14.78 6.33
N LEU A 73 30.48 13.70 5.62
CA LEU A 73 30.48 12.36 6.17
C LEU A 73 31.37 11.46 5.32
N ASP A 74 32.33 10.81 5.98
CA ASP A 74 33.19 9.81 5.37
C ASP A 74 32.65 8.40 5.64
N ALA A 75 32.73 7.54 4.62
CA ALA A 75 32.23 6.18 4.69
C ALA A 75 33.05 5.31 5.66
N GLU A 76 34.37 5.47 5.72
CA GLU A 76 35.22 4.69 6.64
C GLU A 76 34.91 5.05 8.10
N ALA A 77 34.72 6.34 8.40
CA ALA A 77 34.29 6.81 9.72
C ALA A 77 32.94 6.23 10.16
N VAL A 78 31.97 6.10 9.24
CA VAL A 78 30.67 5.48 9.53
C VAL A 78 30.81 3.99 9.81
N ILE A 79 31.62 3.27 9.04
CA ILE A 79 31.83 1.82 9.22
C ILE A 79 32.54 1.56 10.55
N ALA A 80 33.58 2.33 10.88
CA ALA A 80 34.30 2.20 12.15
C ALA A 80 33.39 2.42 13.37
N ARG A 81 32.48 3.41 13.31
CA ARG A 81 31.53 3.70 14.40
C ARG A 81 30.54 2.56 14.68
N ASN A 82 30.14 1.82 13.65
CA ASN A 82 29.09 0.80 13.75
C ASN A 82 29.65 -0.64 13.86
N ARG A 83 30.98 -0.82 13.96
CA ARG A 83 31.54 -2.15 14.19
C ARG A 83 31.15 -2.65 15.59
N PRO A 84 30.55 -3.84 15.71
CA PRO A 84 30.31 -4.44 17.01
C PRO A 84 31.66 -4.71 17.71
N SER A 85 31.70 -4.48 19.03
CA SER A 85 32.87 -4.77 19.89
C SER A 85 33.18 -6.26 19.93
#